data_AF-A0AB39QDP3-F1
#
_entry.id   AF-A0AB39QDP3-F1
#
_cell.length_a   1.000
_cell.length_b   1.000
_cell.length_c   1.000
_cell.angle_alpha   90.00
_cell.angle_beta   90.00
_cell.angle_gamma   90.00
#
_symmetry.space_group_name_H-M   'P 1'
#
loop_
_entity.id
_entity.type
_entity.pdbx_description
1 polymer ?
#
loop_
_entity_poly.entity_id
_entity_poly.type
_entity_poly.pdbx_seq_one_letter_code
_entity_poly.pdbx_strand_id
1 'polypeptide(L)'
;MTRNRESATPARRAGAPRLRPVGESPIQPGSREPHAHNNQEPPRDRSQAILEAAKQVGALLKRNGHTFALAGSVAVYAHGGSGHLRHDADFCVRRADAEAVADTLTEAGLTVRTPPEDWLLKTTCLGQEVDLLFELGHRSVTSDMLARAQDLPVDSVHMPVLAATDLMRALIEPFSEHHCDFGPVLAAARALREKVDWADVRRSCGDRPMPAAFFFLLERLNVIAPEKEPR
;
A
#
# COMPACT_ATOMS: atom_id res chain seq x y z
N MET A 1 14.27 -2.61 -68.63
CA MET A 1 13.82 -2.81 -67.23
C MET A 1 14.63 -3.97 -66.65
N THR A 2 15.28 -3.96 -65.49
CA THR A 2 15.26 -3.09 -64.31
C THR A 2 16.61 -3.28 -63.60
N ARG A 3 17.17 -2.20 -63.05
CA ARG A 3 18.44 -2.13 -62.31
C ARG A 3 18.40 -2.92 -61.00
N ASN A 4 19.55 -3.42 -60.52
CA ASN A 4 20.06 -3.12 -59.17
C ASN A 4 21.53 -3.58 -58.97
N ARG A 5 22.38 -2.56 -58.74
CA ARG A 5 23.69 -2.54 -58.06
C ARG A 5 23.48 -1.46 -56.98
N GLU A 6 23.90 -1.56 -55.73
CA GLU A 6 25.24 -1.74 -55.15
C GLU A 6 25.03 -1.86 -53.63
N SER A 7 25.65 -2.82 -52.94
CA SER A 7 26.96 -2.74 -52.27
C SER A 7 26.97 -1.94 -50.96
N ALA A 8 27.29 -2.67 -49.89
CA ALA A 8 27.30 -2.26 -48.49
C ALA A 8 28.62 -1.60 -48.05
N THR A 9 28.55 -0.71 -47.05
CA THR A 9 29.69 -0.23 -46.24
C THR A 9 29.23 0.02 -44.79
N PRO A 10 29.99 -0.36 -43.75
CA PRO A 10 29.48 -0.44 -42.37
C PRO A 10 29.72 0.81 -41.49
N ALA A 11 28.81 0.90 -40.50
CA ALA A 11 28.79 1.58 -39.19
C ALA A 11 29.95 2.51 -38.77
N ARG A 12 29.60 3.78 -38.53
CA ARG A 12 30.37 4.73 -37.71
C ARG A 12 29.93 4.70 -36.25
N ARG A 13 30.86 4.37 -35.35
CA ARG A 13 30.76 4.60 -33.89
C ARG A 13 30.74 6.11 -33.61
N ALA A 14 29.71 6.59 -32.91
CA ALA A 14 29.69 7.93 -32.34
C ALA A 14 30.41 7.92 -30.98
N GLY A 15 31.49 8.70 -30.87
CA GLY A 15 32.29 8.86 -29.67
C GLY A 15 31.64 9.81 -28.65
N ALA A 16 31.86 9.51 -27.38
CA ALA A 16 31.44 10.31 -26.23
C ALA A 16 32.05 11.73 -26.26
N PRO A 17 31.28 12.78 -25.91
CA PRO A 17 31.83 14.12 -25.76
C PRO A 17 32.63 14.23 -24.45
N ARG A 18 33.88 14.69 -24.59
CA ARG A 18 34.86 14.92 -23.52
C ARG A 18 34.45 16.05 -22.57
N LEU A 19 34.71 15.82 -21.29
CA LEU A 19 34.60 16.76 -20.18
C LEU A 19 35.47 18.02 -20.42
N ARG A 20 34.91 19.20 -20.16
CA ARG A 20 35.62 20.50 -20.20
C ARG A 20 36.34 20.75 -18.85
N PRO A 21 37.50 21.42 -18.84
CA PRO A 21 38.20 21.75 -17.60
C PRO A 21 37.52 22.89 -16.85
N VAL A 22 37.53 22.81 -15.52
CA VAL A 22 37.09 23.85 -14.59
C VAL A 22 38.07 25.03 -14.68
N GLY A 23 37.58 26.17 -15.15
CA GLY A 23 38.28 27.45 -15.06
C GLY A 23 37.81 28.19 -13.81
N GLU A 24 38.73 28.44 -12.87
CA GLU A 24 38.52 29.33 -11.73
C GLU A 24 38.25 30.76 -12.23
N SER A 25 37.23 31.41 -11.70
CA SER A 25 37.02 32.85 -11.83
C SER A 25 36.88 33.48 -10.43
N PRO A 26 37.42 34.70 -10.21
CA PRO A 26 37.61 35.23 -8.87
C PRO A 26 36.31 35.74 -8.26
N ILE A 27 36.14 35.47 -6.96
CA ILE A 27 35.00 35.94 -6.15
C ILE A 27 35.10 37.45 -5.95
N GLN A 28 34.12 38.21 -6.44
CA GLN A 28 33.85 39.59 -6.00
C GLN A 28 32.87 39.57 -4.81
N PRO A 29 33.12 40.30 -3.72
CA PRO A 29 32.17 40.39 -2.61
C PRO A 29 31.08 41.44 -2.91
N GLY A 30 29.92 40.97 -3.35
CA GLY A 30 28.72 41.78 -3.54
C GLY A 30 27.69 41.53 -2.42
N SER A 31 27.43 42.58 -1.63
CA SER A 31 26.19 42.91 -0.90
C SER A 31 25.15 41.80 -0.65
N ARG A 32 25.01 41.37 0.62
CA ARG A 32 23.89 40.57 1.13
C ARG A 32 22.60 41.38 1.12
N GLU A 33 21.69 41.07 0.20
CA GLU A 33 20.27 41.36 0.40
C GLU A 33 19.69 40.41 1.46
N PRO A 34 18.78 40.87 2.33
CA PRO A 34 18.18 40.02 3.33
C PRO A 34 17.25 39.00 2.65
N HIS A 35 17.68 37.74 2.65
CA HIS A 35 16.86 36.60 2.24
C HIS A 35 15.56 36.59 3.06
N ALA A 36 14.44 36.75 2.37
CA ALA A 36 13.12 36.47 2.92
C ALA A 36 13.15 35.06 3.53
N HIS A 37 12.84 34.97 4.83
CA HIS A 37 12.66 33.68 5.51
C HIS A 37 11.48 32.99 4.84
N ASN A 38 11.78 32.06 3.93
CA ASN A 38 10.80 31.15 3.38
C ASN A 38 10.38 30.24 4.53
N ASN A 39 9.29 30.60 5.23
CA ASN A 39 8.61 29.76 6.23
C ASN A 39 7.92 28.56 5.55
N GLN A 40 8.67 27.82 4.74
CA GLN A 40 8.22 26.51 4.29
C GLN A 40 8.54 25.52 5.40
N GLU A 41 7.49 25.20 6.17
CA GLU A 41 7.43 24.04 7.03
C GLU A 41 8.04 22.85 6.27
N PRO A 42 8.98 22.09 6.88
CA PRO A 42 9.61 20.98 6.18
C PRO A 42 8.53 20.02 5.67
N PRO A 43 8.73 19.36 4.50
CA PRO A 43 7.74 18.45 3.95
C PRO A 43 7.31 17.44 5.01
N ARG A 44 6.01 17.42 5.35
CA ARG A 44 5.47 16.46 6.33
C ARG A 44 5.88 15.05 5.90
N ASP A 45 6.40 14.26 6.85
CA ASP A 45 6.62 12.82 6.60
C ASP A 45 5.28 12.23 6.16
N ARG A 46 5.23 11.74 4.91
CA ARG A 46 4.03 11.18 4.32
C ARG A 46 3.49 10.02 5.17
N SER A 47 4.39 9.24 5.80
CA SER A 47 3.98 8.15 6.67
C SER A 47 3.20 8.66 7.86
N GLN A 48 3.69 9.73 8.51
CA GLN A 48 2.99 10.37 9.61
C GLN A 48 1.66 10.98 9.15
N ALA A 49 1.62 11.61 7.97
CA ALA A 49 0.38 12.19 7.45
C ALA A 49 -0.72 11.13 7.27
N ILE A 50 -0.36 9.95 6.73
CA ILE A 50 -1.29 8.82 6.58
C ILE A 50 -1.75 8.29 7.93
N LEU A 51 -0.83 8.15 8.90
CA LEU A 51 -1.18 7.73 10.26
C LEU A 51 -2.11 8.71 10.96
N GLU A 52 -1.91 10.02 10.82
CA GLU A 52 -2.81 11.03 11.38
C GLU A 52 -4.20 10.99 10.73
N ALA A 53 -4.29 10.80 9.41
CA ALA A 53 -5.57 10.63 8.73
C ALA A 53 -6.29 9.35 9.20
N ALA A 54 -5.58 8.23 9.32
CA ALA A 54 -6.12 6.98 9.86
C ALA A 54 -6.60 7.14 11.31
N LYS A 55 -5.85 7.84 12.16
CA LYS A 55 -6.25 8.16 13.54
C LYS A 55 -7.54 8.97 13.58
N GLN A 56 -7.64 10.03 12.77
CA GLN A 56 -8.81 10.90 12.75
C GLN A 56 -10.07 10.14 12.31
N VAL A 57 -9.98 9.37 11.23
CA VAL A 57 -11.10 8.56 10.73
C VAL A 57 -11.44 7.43 11.70
N GLY A 58 -10.47 6.63 12.12
CA GLY A 58 -10.70 5.52 13.05
C GLY A 58 -11.31 5.97 14.38
N ALA A 59 -10.87 7.11 14.92
CA ALA A 59 -11.45 7.68 16.13
C ALA A 59 -12.90 8.14 15.92
N LEU A 60 -13.23 8.70 14.75
CA LEU A 60 -14.60 9.10 14.41
C LEU A 60 -15.53 7.90 14.27
N LEU A 61 -15.08 6.85 13.58
CA LEU A 61 -15.86 5.61 13.44
C LEU A 61 -16.12 4.97 14.81
N LYS A 62 -15.08 4.90 15.66
CA LYS A 62 -15.16 4.34 17.01
C LYS A 62 -16.13 5.12 17.91
N ARG A 63 -16.08 6.46 17.89
CA ARG A 63 -16.96 7.32 18.70
C ARG A 63 -18.45 7.16 18.33
N ASN A 64 -18.75 6.82 17.07
CA ASN A 64 -20.11 6.64 16.59
C ASN A 64 -20.56 5.17 16.59
N GLY A 65 -19.77 4.25 17.16
CA GLY A 65 -20.17 2.85 17.35
C GLY A 65 -20.16 2.01 16.08
N HIS A 66 -19.47 2.45 15.02
CA HIS A 66 -19.35 1.68 13.78
C HIS A 66 -18.47 0.44 13.98
N THR A 67 -18.87 -0.67 13.37
CA THR A 67 -18.03 -1.87 13.29
C THR A 67 -17.13 -1.77 12.07
N PHE A 68 -15.82 -1.72 12.28
CA PHE A 68 -14.83 -1.58 11.22
C PHE A 68 -13.52 -2.27 11.61
N ALA A 69 -12.60 -2.40 10.66
CA ALA A 69 -11.21 -2.76 10.94
C ALA A 69 -10.26 -2.07 9.96
N LEU A 70 -9.12 -1.59 10.46
CA LEU A 70 -8.05 -1.06 9.61
C LEU A 70 -7.45 -2.17 8.75
N ALA A 71 -7.18 -1.87 7.48
CA ALA A 71 -6.65 -2.79 6.48
C ALA A 71 -5.39 -2.22 5.81
N GLY A 72 -4.95 -2.88 4.74
CA GLY A 72 -3.89 -2.40 3.86
C GLY A 72 -2.56 -2.16 4.56
N SER A 73 -1.80 -1.18 4.04
CA SER A 73 -0.43 -0.93 4.49
C SER A 73 -0.35 -0.44 5.94
N VAL A 74 -1.34 0.32 6.40
CA VAL A 74 -1.40 0.83 7.78
C VAL A 74 -1.66 -0.32 8.77
N ALA A 75 -2.48 -1.31 8.39
CA ALA A 75 -2.68 -2.50 9.21
C ALA A 75 -1.39 -3.36 9.30
N VAL A 76 -0.66 -3.52 8.19
CA VAL A 76 0.66 -4.19 8.21
C VAL A 76 1.62 -3.46 9.15
N TYR A 77 1.65 -2.12 9.11
CA TYR A 77 2.44 -1.30 10.02
C TYR A 77 2.04 -1.50 11.49
N ALA A 78 0.74 -1.48 11.82
CA ALA A 78 0.24 -1.70 13.18
C ALA A 78 0.58 -3.10 13.72
N HIS A 79 0.71 -4.09 12.84
CA HIS A 79 1.23 -5.41 13.18
C HIS A 79 2.75 -5.47 13.38
N GLY A 80 3.46 -4.34 13.35
CA GLY A 80 4.92 -4.27 13.52
C GLY A 80 5.70 -4.39 12.22
N GLY A 81 5.04 -4.25 11.07
CA GLY A 81 5.71 -4.17 9.78
C GLY A 81 6.55 -2.91 9.65
N SER A 82 7.82 -3.06 9.28
CA SER A 82 8.73 -1.95 9.01
C SER A 82 8.60 -1.53 7.54
N GLY A 83 7.95 -0.40 7.28
CA GLY A 83 7.84 0.17 5.94
C GLY A 83 7.35 1.61 5.97
N HIS A 84 7.85 2.43 5.05
CA HIS A 84 7.28 3.76 4.84
C HIS A 84 5.89 3.62 4.21
N LEU A 85 4.89 4.22 4.85
CA LEU A 85 3.55 4.25 4.30
C LEU A 85 3.53 5.24 3.13
N ARG A 86 3.20 4.73 1.95
CA ARG A 86 3.10 5.53 0.71
C ARG A 86 1.69 5.51 0.12
N HIS A 87 0.84 4.64 0.63
CA HIS A 87 -0.51 4.39 0.14
C HIS A 87 -1.53 4.99 1.09
N ASP A 88 -2.78 4.91 0.68
CA ASP A 88 -3.92 5.48 1.39
C ASP A 88 -4.20 4.70 2.69
N ALA A 89 -5.06 5.24 3.55
CA ALA A 89 -5.53 4.50 4.72
C ALA A 89 -6.77 3.69 4.36
N ASP A 90 -6.75 2.38 4.62
CA ASP A 90 -7.84 1.48 4.26
C ASP A 90 -8.64 1.05 5.51
N PHE A 91 -9.97 1.14 5.44
CA PHE A 91 -10.89 0.68 6.48
C PHE A 91 -11.88 -0.30 5.89
N CYS A 92 -11.92 -1.51 6.42
CA CYS A 92 -12.95 -2.50 6.10
C CYS A 92 -14.22 -2.24 6.91
N VAL A 93 -15.35 -2.15 6.22
CA VAL A 93 -16.71 -2.04 6.77
C VAL A 93 -17.63 -2.99 6.00
N ARG A 94 -18.74 -3.43 6.59
CA ARG A 94 -19.70 -4.23 5.81
C ARG A 94 -20.39 -3.36 4.78
N ARG A 95 -20.73 -3.93 3.62
CA ARG A 95 -21.49 -3.20 2.59
C ARG A 95 -22.81 -2.63 3.11
N ALA A 96 -23.49 -3.37 3.99
CA ALA A 96 -24.73 -2.93 4.62
C ALA A 96 -24.57 -1.73 5.57
N ASP A 97 -23.36 -1.50 6.09
CA ASP A 97 -23.07 -0.39 7.00
C ASP A 97 -22.41 0.81 6.29
N ALA A 98 -22.08 0.68 5.00
CA ALA A 98 -21.29 1.66 4.26
C ALA A 98 -21.97 3.04 4.18
N GLU A 99 -23.29 3.07 4.02
CA GLU A 99 -24.09 4.31 4.00
C GLU A 99 -24.06 5.01 5.37
N ALA A 100 -24.31 4.29 6.47
CA ALA A 100 -24.26 4.84 7.82
C ALA A 100 -22.86 5.37 8.20
N VAL A 101 -21.81 4.68 7.74
CA VAL A 101 -20.42 5.14 7.88
C VAL A 101 -20.19 6.42 7.07
N ALA A 102 -20.67 6.47 5.82
CA ALA A 102 -20.55 7.65 4.96
C ALA A 102 -21.28 8.88 5.53
N ASP A 103 -22.46 8.69 6.09
CA ASP A 103 -23.23 9.76 6.76
C ASP A 103 -22.45 10.33 7.93
N THR A 104 -21.91 9.48 8.80
CA THR A 104 -21.09 9.89 9.94
C THR A 104 -19.86 10.70 9.52
N LEU A 105 -19.20 10.30 8.43
CA LEU A 105 -18.05 11.03 7.89
C LEU A 105 -18.47 12.39 7.33
N THR A 106 -19.60 12.44 6.62
CA THR A 106 -20.16 13.68 6.05
C THR A 106 -20.58 14.66 7.13
N GLU A 107 -21.25 14.20 8.20
CA GLU A 107 -21.62 14.99 9.37
C GLU A 107 -20.40 15.58 10.09
N ALA A 108 -19.27 14.87 10.07
CA ALA A 108 -17.99 15.36 10.58
C ALA A 108 -17.24 16.30 9.62
N GLY A 109 -17.83 16.63 8.47
CA GLY A 109 -17.27 17.54 7.47
C GLY A 109 -16.29 16.90 6.48
N LEU A 110 -16.24 15.58 6.39
CA LEU A 110 -15.45 14.87 5.39
C LEU A 110 -16.30 14.56 4.16
N THR A 111 -15.84 14.98 2.98
CA THR A 111 -16.54 14.66 1.73
C THR A 111 -16.36 13.18 1.39
N VAL A 112 -17.44 12.42 1.39
CA VAL A 112 -17.45 11.03 0.92
C VAL A 112 -17.87 10.99 -0.54
N ARG A 113 -17.18 10.18 -1.35
CA ARG A 113 -17.47 10.01 -2.77
C ARG A 113 -17.50 8.54 -3.15
N THR A 114 -18.39 8.20 -4.08
CA THR A 114 -18.43 6.89 -4.72
C THR A 114 -17.61 6.96 -6.00
N PRO A 115 -16.47 6.25 -6.09
CA PRO A 115 -15.72 6.18 -7.34
C PRO A 115 -16.37 5.15 -8.30
N PRO A 116 -15.85 4.94 -9.53
CA PRO A 116 -16.38 3.93 -10.44
C PRO A 116 -16.26 2.49 -9.92
N GLU A 117 -15.39 2.25 -8.95
CA GLU A 117 -15.21 0.96 -8.31
C GLU A 117 -16.38 0.59 -7.39
N ASP A 118 -17.07 -0.50 -7.73
CA ASP A 118 -18.23 -1.00 -6.97
C ASP A 118 -17.90 -1.66 -5.63
N TRP A 119 -16.64 -1.61 -5.17
CA TRP A 119 -16.10 -2.31 -3.99
C TRP A 119 -15.69 -1.41 -2.81
N LEU A 120 -15.78 -0.08 -2.95
CA LEU A 120 -15.42 0.87 -1.89
C LEU A 120 -16.13 2.23 -1.98
N LEU A 121 -16.04 3.01 -0.90
CA LEU A 121 -16.23 4.47 -0.91
C LEU A 121 -14.90 5.18 -0.60
N LYS A 122 -14.70 6.41 -1.07
CA LYS A 122 -13.50 7.20 -0.77
C LYS A 122 -13.83 8.46 0.00
N THR A 123 -12.92 8.88 0.87
CA THR A 123 -12.93 10.21 1.46
C THR A 123 -11.50 10.76 1.55
N THR A 124 -11.38 12.04 1.87
CA THR A 124 -10.08 12.70 2.06
C THR A 124 -10.05 13.29 3.46
N CYS A 125 -9.05 12.93 4.25
CA CYS A 125 -8.85 13.43 5.61
C CYS A 125 -7.44 13.98 5.76
N LEU A 126 -7.29 15.22 6.24
CA LEU A 126 -5.99 15.89 6.40
C LEU A 126 -5.13 15.88 5.12
N GLY A 127 -5.78 15.92 3.95
CA GLY A 127 -5.13 15.87 2.64
C GLY A 127 -4.61 14.48 2.23
N GLN A 128 -4.95 13.42 2.97
CA GLN A 128 -4.68 12.03 2.60
C GLN A 128 -5.97 11.32 2.19
N GLU A 129 -5.86 10.43 1.22
CA GLU A 129 -6.96 9.58 0.79
C GLU A 129 -7.23 8.46 1.79
N VAL A 130 -8.50 8.12 1.93
CA VAL A 130 -8.99 7.07 2.82
C VAL A 130 -10.04 6.24 2.08
N ASP A 131 -9.80 4.94 2.01
CA ASP A 131 -10.67 3.99 1.35
C ASP A 131 -11.52 3.24 2.38
N LEU A 132 -12.83 3.22 2.17
CA LEU A 132 -13.83 2.49 2.95
C LEU A 132 -14.22 1.25 2.14
N LEU A 133 -13.50 0.17 2.39
CA LEU A 133 -13.59 -1.09 1.67
C LEU A 133 -14.76 -1.90 2.21
N PHE A 134 -15.66 -2.33 1.32
CA PHE A 134 -16.67 -3.34 1.66
C PHE A 134 -16.48 -4.65 0.91
N GLU A 135 -15.51 -4.70 -0.01
CA GLU A 135 -14.86 -5.92 -0.46
C GLU A 135 -13.34 -5.77 -0.33
N LEU A 136 -12.68 -6.85 0.09
CA LEU A 136 -11.23 -6.92 0.29
C LEU A 136 -10.69 -8.17 -0.42
N GLY A 137 -9.80 -7.98 -1.38
CA GLY A 137 -9.24 -9.07 -2.19
C GLY A 137 -10.32 -9.90 -2.88
N HIS A 138 -11.28 -9.27 -3.56
CA HIS A 138 -12.41 -9.93 -4.23
C HIS A 138 -13.38 -10.70 -3.32
N ARG A 139 -13.38 -10.44 -2.01
CA ARG A 139 -14.30 -11.05 -1.05
C ARG A 139 -15.01 -9.98 -0.24
N SER A 140 -16.30 -10.14 -0.02
CA SER A 140 -17.07 -9.22 0.82
C SER A 140 -16.52 -9.18 2.25
N VAL A 141 -16.47 -7.99 2.83
CA VAL A 141 -16.14 -7.80 4.24
C VAL A 141 -17.31 -8.32 5.10
N THR A 142 -17.05 -9.35 5.90
CA THR A 142 -18.07 -10.02 6.73
C THR A 142 -17.97 -9.65 8.20
N SER A 143 -19.07 -9.85 8.95
CA SER A 143 -19.06 -9.70 10.41
C SER A 143 -18.00 -10.58 11.07
N ASP A 144 -17.82 -11.83 10.60
CA ASP A 144 -16.80 -12.73 11.15
C ASP A 144 -15.38 -12.24 10.91
N MET A 145 -15.12 -11.64 9.74
CA MET A 145 -13.83 -11.02 9.43
C MET A 145 -13.55 -9.85 10.38
N LEU A 146 -14.54 -8.96 10.58
CA LEU A 146 -14.41 -7.82 11.49
C LEU A 146 -14.30 -8.26 12.96
N ALA A 147 -14.99 -9.33 13.37
CA ALA A 147 -14.93 -9.88 14.72
C ALA A 147 -13.57 -10.49 15.09
N ARG A 148 -12.78 -10.92 14.09
CA ARG A 148 -11.39 -11.38 14.28
C ARG A 148 -10.37 -10.24 14.38
N ALA A 149 -10.79 -8.99 14.13
CA ALA A 149 -9.89 -7.85 14.23
C ALA A 149 -9.29 -7.73 15.64
N GLN A 150 -8.03 -7.31 15.69
CA GLN A 150 -7.26 -7.14 16.92
C GLN A 150 -7.25 -5.66 17.28
N ASP A 151 -7.51 -5.31 18.53
CA ASP A 151 -7.32 -3.93 19.01
C ASP A 151 -5.81 -3.69 19.16
N LEU A 152 -5.25 -2.87 18.26
CA LEU A 152 -3.82 -2.59 18.19
C LEU A 152 -3.56 -1.09 18.21
N PRO A 153 -2.40 -0.64 18.74
CA PRO A 153 -1.98 0.74 18.63
C PRO A 153 -1.62 1.08 17.17
N VAL A 154 -2.31 2.08 16.62
CA VAL A 154 -1.97 2.73 15.35
C VAL A 154 -1.41 4.09 15.70
N ASP A 155 -0.09 4.16 15.78
CA ASP A 155 0.62 5.26 16.45
C ASP A 155 0.09 5.44 17.89
N SER A 156 -0.63 6.52 18.20
CA SER A 156 -1.10 6.83 19.56
C SER A 156 -2.55 6.42 19.85
N VAL A 157 -3.25 5.76 18.91
CA VAL A 157 -4.68 5.42 19.05
C VAL A 157 -4.91 3.92 18.89
N HIS A 158 -5.60 3.31 19.87
CA HIS A 158 -6.04 1.92 19.77
C HIS A 158 -7.34 1.81 18.98
N MET A 159 -7.35 0.97 17.96
CA MET A 159 -8.52 0.69 17.14
C MET A 159 -8.47 -0.75 16.58
N PRO A 160 -9.60 -1.28 16.09
CA PRO A 160 -9.61 -2.59 15.44
C PRO A 160 -8.75 -2.59 14.17
N VAL A 161 -7.83 -3.55 14.06
CA VAL A 161 -6.97 -3.81 12.90
C VAL A 161 -7.23 -5.23 12.44
N LEU A 162 -7.40 -5.45 11.12
CA LEU A 162 -7.65 -6.79 10.59
C LEU A 162 -6.60 -7.81 11.05
N ALA A 163 -7.04 -9.05 11.27
CA ALA A 163 -6.14 -10.14 11.61
C ALA A 163 -5.10 -10.35 10.50
N ALA A 164 -3.86 -10.67 10.90
CA ALA A 164 -2.75 -10.85 9.95
C ALA A 164 -3.05 -11.92 8.88
N THR A 165 -3.76 -13.00 9.24
CA THR A 165 -4.21 -14.03 8.29
C THR A 165 -5.16 -13.47 7.23
N ASP A 166 -6.14 -12.67 7.63
CA ASP A 166 -7.11 -12.05 6.70
C ASP A 166 -6.41 -11.01 5.79
N LEU A 167 -5.47 -10.24 6.34
CA LEU A 167 -4.63 -9.32 5.56
C LEU A 167 -3.79 -10.06 4.51
N MET A 168 -3.10 -11.13 4.90
CA MET A 168 -2.28 -11.88 3.95
C MET A 168 -3.11 -12.57 2.87
N ARG A 169 -4.29 -13.10 3.23
CA ARG A 169 -5.25 -13.62 2.27
C ARG A 169 -5.64 -12.54 1.25
N ALA A 170 -6.02 -11.36 1.71
CA ALA A 170 -6.42 -10.24 0.86
C ALA A 170 -5.31 -9.75 -0.09
N LEU A 171 -4.05 -9.82 0.33
CA LEU A 171 -2.91 -9.43 -0.50
C LEU A 171 -2.58 -10.47 -1.58
N ILE A 172 -2.77 -11.75 -1.28
CA ILE A 172 -2.45 -12.86 -2.20
C ILE A 172 -3.63 -13.15 -3.15
N GLU A 173 -4.87 -12.94 -2.69
CA GLU A 173 -6.07 -13.33 -3.45
C GLU A 173 -6.10 -12.74 -4.87
N PRO A 174 -5.77 -11.45 -5.10
CA PRO A 174 -5.79 -10.81 -6.41
C PRO A 174 -4.69 -11.24 -7.37
N PHE A 175 -3.75 -12.10 -6.96
CA PHE A 175 -2.67 -12.51 -7.85
C PHE A 175 -3.20 -13.22 -9.10
N SER A 176 -2.76 -12.73 -10.25
CA SER A 176 -3.07 -13.22 -11.59
C SER A 176 -1.90 -12.94 -12.53
N GLU A 177 -1.93 -13.48 -13.75
CA GLU A 177 -0.90 -13.23 -14.76
C GLU A 177 -0.74 -11.74 -15.10
N HIS A 178 -1.79 -10.94 -14.87
CA HIS A 178 -1.78 -9.50 -15.09
C HIS A 178 -1.52 -8.68 -13.82
N HIS A 179 -1.54 -9.32 -12.65
CA HIS A 179 -1.34 -8.68 -11.36
C HIS A 179 -0.45 -9.58 -10.50
N CYS A 180 0.86 -9.52 -10.74
CA CYS A 180 1.84 -10.42 -10.14
C CYS A 180 3.07 -9.71 -9.57
N ASP A 181 2.91 -8.47 -9.11
CA ASP A 181 3.98 -7.81 -8.37
C ASP A 181 4.06 -8.38 -6.94
N PHE A 182 4.95 -9.35 -6.76
CA PHE A 182 5.20 -10.00 -5.48
C PHE A 182 6.00 -9.14 -4.50
N GLY A 183 6.64 -8.06 -4.95
CA GLY A 183 7.57 -7.28 -4.13
C GLY A 183 6.94 -6.73 -2.85
N PRO A 184 5.85 -5.95 -2.94
CA PRO A 184 5.17 -5.40 -1.77
C PRO A 184 4.59 -6.49 -0.85
N VAL A 185 4.02 -7.55 -1.43
CA VAL A 185 3.40 -8.64 -0.66
C VAL A 185 4.44 -9.50 0.05
N LEU A 186 5.64 -9.68 -0.53
CA LEU A 186 6.76 -10.36 0.11
C LEU A 186 7.24 -9.61 1.36
N ALA A 187 7.29 -8.27 1.30
CA ALA A 187 7.65 -7.46 2.46
C ALA A 187 6.64 -7.64 3.60
N ALA A 188 5.34 -7.60 3.28
CA ALA A 188 4.28 -7.87 4.25
C ALA A 188 4.35 -9.30 4.81
N ALA A 189 4.55 -10.31 3.95
CA ALA A 189 4.70 -11.70 4.36
C ALA A 189 5.83 -11.89 5.38
N ARG A 190 6.99 -11.25 5.16
CA ARG A 190 8.13 -11.31 6.09
C ARG A 190 7.83 -10.68 7.44
N ALA A 191 7.16 -9.53 7.43
CA ALA A 191 6.76 -8.82 8.64
C ALA A 191 5.75 -9.61 9.47
N LEU A 192 4.80 -10.26 8.80
CA LEU A 192 3.66 -10.92 9.44
C LEU A 192 3.85 -12.42 9.64
N ARG A 193 5.00 -13.00 9.25
CA ARG A 193 5.18 -14.46 9.12
C ARG A 193 4.75 -15.28 10.34
N GLU A 194 4.99 -14.80 11.55
CA GLU A 194 4.67 -15.53 12.79
C GLU A 194 3.21 -15.35 13.24
N LYS A 195 2.50 -14.39 12.64
CA LYS A 195 1.12 -14.03 13.00
C LYS A 195 0.08 -14.62 12.04
N VAL A 196 0.52 -15.17 10.92
CA VAL A 196 -0.32 -15.64 9.82
C VAL A 196 -0.51 -17.14 9.94
N ASP A 197 -1.76 -17.60 9.86
CA ASP A 197 -2.06 -19.01 9.62
C ASP A 197 -1.85 -19.33 8.14
N TRP A 198 -0.61 -19.71 7.80
CA TRP A 198 -0.22 -20.00 6.42
C TRP A 198 -0.94 -21.22 5.83
N ALA A 199 -1.33 -22.20 6.64
CA ALA A 199 -2.10 -23.34 6.18
C ALA A 199 -3.50 -22.90 5.74
N ASP A 200 -4.12 -21.98 6.49
CA ASP A 200 -5.42 -21.41 6.15
C ASP A 200 -5.41 -20.47 4.95
N VAL A 201 -4.33 -19.69 4.76
CA VAL A 201 -4.16 -18.90 3.54
C VAL A 201 -3.97 -19.83 2.34
N ARG A 202 -3.08 -20.82 2.44
CA ARG A 202 -2.80 -21.76 1.34
C ARG A 202 -4.04 -22.56 0.93
N ARG A 203 -4.84 -23.07 1.88
CA ARG A 203 -6.10 -23.79 1.56
C ARG A 203 -7.08 -22.99 0.70
N SER A 204 -7.03 -21.66 0.74
CA SER A 204 -7.99 -20.83 0.01
C SER A 204 -7.61 -20.50 -1.42
N CYS A 205 -6.31 -20.41 -1.69
CA CYS A 205 -5.81 -19.82 -2.92
C CYS A 205 -4.59 -20.52 -3.49
N GLY A 206 -3.98 -21.45 -2.74
CA GLY A 206 -2.72 -22.11 -3.08
C GLY A 206 -2.75 -22.95 -4.36
N ASP A 207 -3.93 -23.40 -4.79
CA ASP A 207 -4.08 -24.18 -6.03
C ASP A 207 -4.07 -23.30 -7.29
N ARG A 208 -4.18 -21.97 -7.14
CA ARG A 208 -4.16 -21.04 -8.28
C ARG A 208 -2.71 -20.76 -8.70
N PRO A 209 -2.41 -20.66 -10.01
CA PRO A 209 -1.02 -20.59 -10.50
C PRO A 209 -0.15 -19.50 -9.86
N MET A 210 -0.68 -18.28 -9.73
CA MET A 210 0.11 -17.15 -9.22
C MET A 210 0.28 -17.15 -7.69
N PRO A 211 -0.76 -17.40 -6.87
CA PRO A 211 -0.56 -17.71 -5.45
C PRO A 211 0.38 -18.89 -5.21
N ALA A 212 0.26 -19.99 -5.98
CA ALA A 212 1.16 -21.15 -5.87
C ALA A 212 2.63 -20.74 -6.09
N ALA A 213 2.90 -19.96 -7.14
CA ALA A 213 4.23 -19.43 -7.41
C ALA A 213 4.75 -18.53 -6.28
N PHE A 214 3.87 -17.72 -5.66
CA PHE A 214 4.25 -16.91 -4.51
C PHE A 214 4.57 -17.75 -3.27
N PHE A 215 3.77 -18.77 -2.95
CA PHE A 215 4.08 -19.69 -1.84
C PHE A 215 5.41 -20.42 -2.07
N PHE A 216 5.66 -20.90 -3.28
CA PHE A 216 6.95 -21.48 -3.65
C PHE A 216 8.10 -20.51 -3.39
N LEU A 217 7.95 -19.23 -3.77
CA LEU A 217 8.95 -18.20 -3.49
C LEU A 217 9.16 -18.00 -1.98
N LEU A 218 8.07 -17.93 -1.18
CA LEU A 218 8.16 -17.78 0.27
C LEU A 218 8.93 -18.94 0.92
N GLU A 219 8.71 -20.17 0.47
CA GLU A 219 9.42 -21.36 0.94
C GLU A 219 10.91 -21.32 0.55
N ARG A 220 11.22 -20.99 -0.71
CA ARG A 220 12.60 -20.87 -1.20
C ARG A 220 13.39 -19.79 -0.48
N LEU A 221 12.71 -18.75 0.01
CA LEU A 221 13.27 -17.66 0.77
C LEU A 221 13.25 -17.87 2.29
N ASN A 222 12.80 -19.04 2.76
CA ASN A 222 12.63 -19.40 4.17
C ASN A 222 11.77 -18.38 4.96
N VAL A 223 10.75 -17.81 4.31
CA VAL A 223 9.74 -16.98 4.98
C VAL A 223 8.71 -17.86 5.68
N ILE A 224 8.36 -18.98 5.05
CA ILE A 224 7.45 -20.00 5.58
C ILE A 224 8.09 -21.38 5.45
N ALA A 225 7.64 -22.33 6.27
CA ALA A 225 8.05 -23.72 6.15
C ALA A 225 7.44 -24.35 4.88
N PRO A 226 8.18 -25.24 4.19
CA PRO A 226 7.63 -25.98 3.07
C PRO A 226 6.47 -26.86 3.52
N GLU A 227 5.49 -27.03 2.62
CA GLU A 227 4.44 -28.01 2.85
C GLU A 227 5.07 -29.42 2.89
N LYS A 228 4.74 -30.19 3.93
CA LYS A 228 5.11 -31.60 3.93
C LYS A 228 4.28 -32.26 2.84
N GLU A 229 4.92 -32.71 1.76
CA GLU A 229 4.24 -33.57 0.79
C GLU A 229 3.63 -34.76 1.56
N PRO A 230 2.33 -35.05 1.37
CA PRO A 230 1.75 -36.27 1.89
C PRO A 230 2.53 -37.43 1.27
N ARG A 231 3.17 -38.20 2.14
CA ARG A 231 4.05 -39.31 1.81
C ARG A 231 3.26 -40.52 1.32
#